data_AF-A0A350H4N5-F1
#
_entry.id   AF-A0A350H4N5-F1
#
_cell.length_a   1.000
_cell.length_b   1.000
_cell.length_c   1.000
_cell.angle_alpha   90.00
_cell.angle_beta   90.00
_cell.angle_gamma   90.00
#
_symmetry.space_group_name_H-M   'P 1'
#
loop_
_entity.id
_entity.type
_entity.pdbx_description
1 polymer ?
#
loop_
_entity_poly.entity_id
_entity_poly.type
_entity_poly.pdbx_seq_one_letter_code
_entity_poly.pdbx_strand_id
1 'polypeptide(L)' 'SLGLLKMDFLALRNLTVIKHALDLIYKTTGKKIDISKIDLDDSKVLDMIGQGKCDGVFQLESSGMKS' A
#
# COMPACT_ATOMS: atom_id res chain seq x y z
N SER A 1 36.48 -6.70 -15.75
CA SER A 1 35.41 -5.73 -16.05
C SER A 1 35.27 -4.82 -14.84
N LEU A 2 35.58 -3.53 -14.97
CA LEU A 2 35.34 -2.53 -13.90
C LEU A 2 33.87 -2.65 -13.48
N GLY A 3 33.63 -3.06 -12.23
CA GLY A 3 32.29 -3.30 -11.71
C GLY A 3 31.52 -1.99 -11.63
N LEU A 4 30.69 -1.71 -12.64
CA LEU A 4 29.77 -0.58 -12.60
C LEU A 4 28.67 -0.89 -11.57
N LEU A 5 28.50 0.01 -10.60
CA LEU A 5 27.37 -0.01 -9.69
C LEU A 5 26.12 0.41 -10.47
N LYS A 6 25.28 -0.56 -10.83
CA LYS A 6 23.96 -0.29 -11.39
C LYS A 6 22.98 -0.07 -10.25
N MET A 7 22.47 1.15 -10.12
CA MET A 7 21.34 1.46 -9.25
C MET A 7 20.07 1.59 -10.10
N ASP A 8 19.05 0.82 -9.76
CA ASP A 8 17.72 0.96 -10.36
C ASP A 8 16.84 1.79 -9.41
N PHE A 9 16.46 2.99 -9.86
CA PHE A 9 15.45 3.81 -9.17
C PHE A 9 14.05 3.43 -9.67
N LEU A 10 13.32 2.68 -8.84
CA LEU A 10 11.94 2.30 -9.13
C LEU A 10 11.00 3.43 -8.67
N ALA A 11 10.44 4.17 -9.63
CA ALA A 11 9.37 5.13 -9.35
C ALA A 11 8.05 4.38 -9.10
N LEU A 12 7.83 3.97 -7.85
CA LEU A 12 6.63 3.24 -7.44
C LEU A 12 5.46 4.22 -7.27
N ARG A 13 4.56 4.24 -8.25
CA ARG A 13 3.31 5.05 -8.22
C ARG A 13 2.51 4.86 -6.93
N ASN A 14 2.56 3.68 -6.32
CA ASN A 14 1.83 3.35 -5.10
C ASN A 14 2.26 4.19 -3.90
N LEU A 15 3.56 4.54 -3.81
CA LEU A 15 4.05 5.37 -2.70
C LEU A 15 3.41 6.76 -2.74
N THR A 16 3.19 7.32 -3.94
CA THR A 16 2.46 8.58 -4.12
C THR A 16 1.00 8.46 -3.69
N VAL A 17 0.34 7.35 -4.03
CA VAL A 17 -1.05 7.08 -3.61
C VAL A 17 -1.16 7.01 -2.08
N ILE A 18 -0.26 6.26 -1.44
CA ILE A 18 -0.21 6.14 0.02
C ILE A 18 -0.01 7.51 0.67
N LYS A 19 0.94 8.31 0.15
CA LYS A 19 1.18 9.67 0.65
C LYS A 19 -0.07 10.54 0.56
N HIS A 20 -0.77 10.53 -0.58
CA HIS A 20 -2.00 11.31 -0.75
C HIS A 20 -3.11 10.85 0.20
N ALA A 21 -3.24 9.54 0.44
CA ALA A 21 -4.21 9.00 1.40
C ALA A 21 -3.92 9.49 2.82
N LEU A 22 -2.67 9.45 3.26
CA LEU A 22 -2.26 9.97 4.57
C LEU A 22 -2.56 11.48 4.70
N ASP A 23 -2.24 12.27 3.67
CA ASP A 23 -2.50 13.70 3.65
C ASP A 23 -4.01 13.99 3.77
N LEU A 24 -4.87 13.22 3.10
CA LEU A 24 -6.32 13.34 3.19
C LEU A 24 -6.85 12.96 4.58
N ILE A 25 -6.35 11.88 5.18
CA ILE A 25 -6.74 11.46 6.53
C ILE A 25 -6.37 12.55 7.54
N TYR A 26 -5.18 13.12 7.43
CA TYR A 26 -4.76 14.20 8.31
C TYR A 26 -5.64 15.45 8.13
N LYS A 27 -5.93 15.85 6.89
CA LYS A 27 -6.79 17.01 6.60
C LYS A 27 -8.24 16.84 7.10
N THR A 28 -8.77 15.63 7.04
CA THR A 28 -10.19 15.36 7.39
C THR A 28 -10.40 15.01 8.85
N THR A 29 -9.43 14.36 9.50
CA THR A 29 -9.58 13.85 10.88
C THR A 29 -8.61 14.46 11.88
N GLY A 30 -7.59 15.20 11.42
CA GLY A 30 -6.48 15.69 12.25
C GLY A 30 -5.50 14.59 12.71
N LYS A 31 -5.75 13.32 12.38
CA LYS A 31 -4.92 12.19 12.82
C LYS A 31 -3.71 12.04 11.90
N LYS A 32 -2.52 11.93 12.50
CA LYS A 32 -1.30 11.53 11.79
C LYS A 32 -1.13 10.01 11.92
N ILE A 33 -1.05 9.32 10.79
CA ILE A 33 -0.79 7.89 10.74
C ILE A 33 0.70 7.68 10.45
N ASP A 34 1.33 6.85 11.28
CA ASP A 34 2.70 6.38 11.08
C ASP A 34 2.65 4.98 10.46
N ILE A 35 3.04 4.87 9.18
CA ILE A 35 3.01 3.61 8.43
C ILE A 35 3.86 2.53 9.11
N SER A 36 4.98 2.92 9.75
CA SER A 36 5.88 1.97 10.41
C SER A 36 5.27 1.26 11.62
N LYS A 37 4.11 1.73 12.09
CA LYS A 37 3.39 1.23 13.26
C LYS A 37 2.01 0.68 12.93
N ILE A 38 1.70 0.49 11.65
CA ILE A 38 0.43 -0.14 11.25
C ILE A 38 0.42 -1.58 11.77
N ASP A 39 -0.70 -1.96 12.38
CA ASP A 39 -0.97 -3.34 12.76
C ASP A 39 -1.19 -4.19 11.50
N LEU A 40 -0.36 -5.20 11.31
CA LEU A 40 -0.42 -6.10 10.16
C LEU A 40 -1.43 -7.23 10.37
N ASP A 41 -1.91 -7.42 11.60
CA ASP A 41 -2.86 -8.47 11.98
C ASP A 41 -4.28 -7.92 12.19
N ASP A 42 -4.60 -6.76 11.62
CA ASP A 42 -5.95 -6.18 11.69
C ASP A 42 -6.97 -7.12 11.06
N SER A 43 -7.84 -7.69 11.91
CA SER A 43 -8.81 -8.70 11.51
C SER A 43 -9.79 -8.19 10.43
N LYS A 44 -10.15 -6.91 10.44
CA LYS A 44 -11.06 -6.36 9.43
C LYS A 44 -10.39 -6.26 8.07
N VAL A 45 -9.09 -5.93 8.05
CA VAL A 45 -8.30 -5.91 6.81
C VAL A 45 -8.14 -7.32 6.26
N LEU A 46 -7.82 -8.29 7.13
CA LEU A 46 -7.70 -9.70 6.73
C LEU A 46 -9.03 -10.27 6.22
N ASP A 47 -10.14 -9.97 6.90
CA ASP A 47 -11.49 -10.38 6.47
C ASP A 47 -11.88 -9.75 5.12
N MET A 48 -11.54 -8.47 4.89
CA MET A 48 -11.77 -7.80 3.61
C MET A 48 -11.01 -8.49 2.48
N ILE A 49 -9.74 -8.85 2.72
CA ILE A 49 -8.90 -9.55 1.76
C ILE A 49 -9.44 -10.96 1.50
N GLY A 50 -9.79 -11.71 2.54
CA GLY A 50 -10.36 -13.05 2.43
C GLY A 50 -11.70 -13.12 1.69
N GLN A 51 -12.45 -12.00 1.65
CA GLN A 51 -13.68 -11.86 0.88
C GLN A 51 -13.45 -11.42 -0.58
N GLY A 52 -12.19 -11.26 -1.02
CA GLY A 52 -11.86 -10.80 -2.36
C GLY A 52 -12.19 -9.32 -2.61
N LYS A 53 -12.50 -8.53 -1.57
CA LYS A 53 -12.86 -7.11 -1.66
C LYS A 53 -11.59 -6.23 -1.78
N CYS A 54 -10.79 -6.53 -2.79
CA CYS A 54 -9.46 -5.96 -3.01
C CYS A 54 -9.39 -4.97 -4.18
N ASP A 55 -10.52 -4.41 -4.61
CA ASP A 55 -10.54 -3.36 -5.63
C ASP A 55 -9.71 -2.15 -5.17
N GLY A 56 -8.75 -1.68 -5.97
CA GLY A 56 -7.87 -0.59 -5.58
C GLY A 56 -6.68 -1.00 -4.70
N VAL A 57 -6.57 -2.27 -4.30
CA VAL A 57 -5.46 -2.76 -3.47
C VAL A 57 -4.34 -3.29 -4.36
N PHE A 58 -3.20 -2.59 -4.35
CA PHE A 58 -2.05 -2.94 -5.17
C PHE A 58 -1.70 -4.44 -5.08
N GLN A 59 -1.35 -5.03 -6.22
CA GLN A 59 -1.11 -6.47 -6.43
C GLN A 59 -2.35 -7.37 -6.30
N LEU A 60 -3.33 -7.03 -5.48
CA LEU A 60 -4.52 -7.87 -5.22
C LEU A 60 -5.69 -7.64 -6.18
N GLU A 61 -5.53 -6.78 -7.19
CA GLU A 61 -6.61 -6.45 -8.14
C GLU A 61 -6.85 -7.52 -9.21
N SER A 62 -5.93 -8.48 -9.36
CA SER A 62 -6.05 -9.50 -10.40
C SER A 62 -7.24 -10.43 -10.14
N SER A 63 -7.95 -10.83 -11.20
CA SER A 63 -9.12 -11.71 -11.10
C SER A 63 -8.79 -13.04 -10.41
N GLY A 64 -7.58 -13.57 -10.62
CA GLY A 64 -7.12 -14.80 -9.98
C GLY A 64 -6.85 -14.69 -8.47
N MET A 65 -6.68 -13.47 -7.93
CA MET A 65 -6.45 -13.23 -6.49
C MET A 65 -7.73 -12.83 -5.75
N LYS A 66 -8.83 -12.55 -6.46
CA LYS A 66 -10.16 -12.29 -5.91
C LYS A 66 -11.04 -13.55 -5.79
N SER A 67 -10.52 -14.71 -6.22
CA SER A 67 -11.26 -15.99 -6.35
C SER A 67 -11.12 -16.87 -5.12
#